data_AF-A0A7K0TMW2-F1
#
_entry.id   AF-A0A7K0TMW2-F1
#
_cell.length_a   1.000
_cell.length_b   1.000
_cell.length_c   1.000
_cell.angle_alpha   90.00
_cell.angle_beta   90.00
_cell.angle_gamma   90.00
#
_symmetry.space_group_name_H-M   'P 1'
#
loop_
_entity.id
_entity.type
_entity.pdbx_description
1 polymer ?
#
loop_
_entity_poly.entity_id
_entity_poly.type
_entity_poly.pdbx_seq_one_letter_code
_entity_poly.pdbx_strand_id
1 'polypeptide(L)' 'MKQGHHGSTPAAWTTVVIITIAFFVGTLAVIIGNWPMFWVGVALVVVGAVVGKIMQKAGLGTIPKR' A
#
# COMPACT_ATOMS: atom_id res chain seq x y z
N MET A 1 -5.16 -12.74 26.18
CA MET A 1 -3.91 -12.36 25.47
C MET A 1 -4.25 -11.90 24.06
N LYS A 2 -3.99 -10.64 23.73
CA LYS A 2 -4.13 -10.08 22.37
C LYS A 2 -3.03 -10.75 21.54
N GLN A 3 -3.37 -11.65 20.61
CA GLN A 3 -2.37 -12.17 19.68
C GLN A 3 -1.85 -10.97 18.90
N GLY A 4 -0.57 -10.65 19.07
CA GLY A 4 0.09 -9.58 18.34
C GLY A 4 0.17 -9.98 16.88
N HIS A 5 -0.85 -9.65 16.10
CA HIS A 5 -0.85 -9.82 14.65
C HIS A 5 -0.04 -8.67 14.06
N HIS A 6 1.28 -8.81 14.15
CA HIS A 6 2.26 -7.85 13.65
C HIS A 6 2.24 -7.90 12.13
N GLY A 7 1.61 -6.93 11.46
CA GLY A 7 1.81 -6.65 10.03
C GLY A 7 1.47 -7.74 8.99
N SER A 8 1.20 -8.99 9.38
CA SER A 8 1.03 -10.14 8.47
C SER A 8 -0.40 -10.32 7.96
N THR A 9 -1.23 -9.29 8.01
CA THR A 9 -2.61 -9.36 7.50
C THR A 9 -2.61 -9.11 5.99
N PRO A 10 -3.49 -9.78 5.21
CA PRO A 10 -3.57 -9.55 3.77
C PRO A 10 -3.77 -8.07 3.42
N ALA A 11 -4.58 -7.34 4.20
CA ALA A 11 -4.78 -5.90 4.02
C ALA A 11 -3.48 -5.09 4.20
N ALA A 12 -2.67 -5.44 5.20
CA ALA A 12 -1.41 -4.76 5.45
C ALA A 12 -0.41 -5.01 4.30
N TRP A 13 -0.26 -6.27 3.88
CA TRP A 13 0.70 -6.62 2.84
C TRP A 13 0.30 -6.05 1.46
N THR A 14 -0.99 -6.04 1.12
CA THR A 14 -1.46 -5.38 -0.11
C THR A 14 -1.15 -3.89 -0.11
N THR A 15 -1.37 -3.21 1.01
CA THR A 15 -1.05 -1.78 1.13
C THR A 15 0.45 -1.53 0.95
N VAL A 16 1.30 -2.37 1.57
CA VAL A 16 2.76 -2.26 1.47
C VAL A 16 3.23 -2.46 0.04
N VAL A 17 2.74 -3.48 -0.67
CA VAL A 17 3.12 -3.74 -2.07
C VAL A 17 2.75 -2.57 -2.98
N ILE A 18 1.53 -2.03 -2.85
CA ILE A 18 1.09 -0.92 -3.70
C ILE A 18 1.96 0.32 -3.46
N ILE A 19 2.21 0.67 -2.20
CA ILE A 19 3.05 1.83 -1.86
C ILE A 19 4.50 1.60 -2.31
N THR A 20 5.01 0.38 -2.20
CA THR A 20 6.37 0.03 -2.65
C THR A 20 6.51 0.26 -4.16
N ILE A 21 5.55 -0.23 -4.96
CA ILE A 21 5.53 0.01 -6.41
C ILE A 21 5.45 1.50 -6.73
N ALA A 22 4.62 2.25 -5.99
CA ALA A 22 4.50 3.70 -6.15
C ALA A 22 5.85 4.42 -5.94
N PHE A 23 6.61 4.02 -4.92
CA PHE A 23 7.94 4.56 -4.66
C PHE A 23 8.95 4.19 -5.75
N PHE A 24 8.93 2.96 -6.27
CA PHE A 24 9.78 2.60 -7.41
C PHE A 24 9.48 3.45 -8.64
N VAL A 25 8.20 3.62 -8.99
CA VAL A 25 7.78 4.47 -10.12
C VAL A 25 8.17 5.93 -9.90
N GLY A 26 7.93 6.46 -8.69
CA GLY A 26 8.30 7.84 -8.34
C GLY A 26 9.81 8.07 -8.38
N THR A 27 10.60 7.11 -7.89
CA THR A 27 12.07 7.18 -7.90
C THR A 27 12.60 7.17 -9.34
N LEU A 28 12.09 6.26 -10.18
CA LEU A 28 12.43 6.21 -11.60
C LEU A 28 12.06 7.51 -12.31
N ALA A 29 10.89 8.07 -12.02
CA ALA A 29 10.44 9.34 -12.60
C ALA A 29 11.38 10.51 -12.28
N VAL A 30 11.89 10.58 -11.04
CA VAL A 30 12.86 11.62 -10.63
C VAL A 30 14.20 11.43 -11.33
N ILE A 31 14.70 10.19 -11.46
CA ILE A 31 15.98 9.89 -12.12
C ILE A 31 15.96 10.34 -13.58
N ILE A 32 14.86 10.10 -14.30
CA ILE A 32 14.73 10.47 -15.72
C ILE A 32 14.20 11.89 -15.95
N GLY A 33 13.91 12.65 -14.88
CA GLY A 33 13.36 14.02 -14.96
C GLY A 33 11.93 14.09 -15.52
N ASN A 34 11.16 13.00 -15.48
CA ASN A 34 9.81 12.95 -16.05
C ASN A 34 8.75 13.32 -15.00
N TRP A 35 8.39 14.60 -14.97
CA TRP A 35 7.43 15.15 -14.02
C TRP A 35 6.01 14.54 -14.12
N PRO A 36 5.45 14.27 -15.32
CA PRO A 36 4.20 13.52 -15.45
C PRO A 36 4.24 12.14 -14.76
N MET A 37 5.31 11.37 -14.94
CA MET A 37 5.46 10.04 -14.35
C MET A 37 5.57 10.09 -12.83
N PHE A 38 6.14 11.17 -12.27
CA PHE A 38 6.18 11.39 -10.83
C PHE A 38 4.78 11.53 -10.24
N TRP A 39 3.91 12.32 -10.90
CA TRP A 39 2.52 12.48 -10.47
C TRP A 39 1.70 11.19 -10.58
N VAL A 40 2.01 10.33 -11.56
CA VAL A 40 1.44 8.97 -11.61
C VAL A 40 1.85 8.16 -10.37
N GLY A 41 3.11 8.24 -9.96
CA GLY A 41 3.59 7.64 -8.71
C GLY A 41 2.85 8.17 -7.48
N VAL A 42 2.66 9.49 -7.38
CA VAL A 42 1.88 10.12 -6.29
C VAL A 42 0.43 9.62 -6.28
N ALA A 43 -0.21 9.55 -7.44
CA ALA A 43 -1.57 9.01 -7.56
C ALA A 43 -1.65 7.54 -7.10
N LEU A 44 -0.62 6.74 -7.40
CA LEU A 44 -0.52 5.35 -6.95
C LEU A 44 -0.45 5.23 -5.41
N VAL A 45 0.25 6.14 -4.72
CA VAL A 45 0.26 6.18 -3.24
C VAL A 45 -1.14 6.41 -2.69
N VAL A 46 -1.89 7.34 -3.29
CA VAL A 46 -3.28 7.62 -2.90
C VAL A 46 -4.15 6.38 -3.12
N VAL A 47 -4.01 5.70 -4.25
CA VAL A 47 -4.70 4.43 -4.52
C VAL A 47 -4.35 3.38 -3.47
N GLY A 48 -3.08 3.23 -3.10
CA GLY A 48 -2.65 2.30 -2.04
C GLY A 48 -3.32 2.58 -0.70
N ALA A 49 -3.41 3.84 -0.30
CA ALA A 49 -4.10 4.24 0.93
C ALA A 49 -5.62 3.93 0.88
N VAL A 50 -6.26 4.15 -0.27
CA VAL A 50 -7.69 3.84 -0.48
C VAL A 50 -7.92 2.33 -0.41
N VAL A 51 -7.11 1.54 -1.11
CA VAL A 51 -7.20 0.06 -1.08
C VAL A 51 -7.02 -0.47 0.33
N GLY A 52 -6.02 0.03 1.07
CA GLY A 52 -5.79 -0.34 2.47
C GLY A 52 -7.01 -0.07 3.35
N LYS A 53 -7.65 1.10 3.22
CA LYS A 53 -8.89 1.42 3.95
C LYS A 53 -10.05 0.49 3.57
N ILE A 54 -10.22 0.17 2.28
CA ILE A 54 -11.28 -0.73 1.81
C ILE A 54 -11.07 -2.14 2.38
N MET A 55 -9.85 -2.66 2.33
CA MET A 55 -9.53 -4.00 2.84
C MET A 55 -9.67 -4.09 4.36
N GLN A 56 -9.34 -3.02 5.09
CA GLN A 56 -9.63 -2.92 6.53
C GLN A 56 -11.13 -3.01 6.81
N LYS A 57 -11.97 -2.28 6.05
CA LYS A 57 -13.43 -2.35 6.19
C LYS A 57 -14.00 -3.71 5.82
N ALA A 58 -13.37 -4.43 4.89
CA ALA A 58 -13.74 -5.78 4.50
C ALA A 58 -13.35 -6.86 5.54
N GLY A 59 -12.79 -6.48 6.70
CA GLY A 59 -12.40 -7.42 7.75
C GLY A 59 -11.06 -8.14 7.52
N LEU A 60 -10.38 -7.86 6.39
CA LEU A 60 -9.06 -8.43 6.05
C LEU A 60 -7.91 -7.80 6.85
N GLY A 61 -8.22 -6.81 7.70
CA GLY A 61 -7.28 -6.18 8.62
C GLY A 61 -6.93 -7.03 9.84
N THR A 62 -7.61 -8.17 10.04
CA THR A 62 -7.39 -9.09 11.17
C THR A 62 -7.60 -10.54 10.73
N ILE A 63 -6.66 -11.44 11.06
CA ILE A 63 -6.85 -12.88 10.83
C ILE A 63 -7.88 -13.41 11.85
N PRO A 64 -8.91 -14.17 11.42
CA PRO A 64 -9.86 -14.77 12.35
C PRO A 64 -9.12 -15.68 13.33
N LYS A 65 -9.37 -15.52 14.63
CA LYS A 65 -8.83 -16.43 15.64
C LYS A 65 -9.43 -17.81 15.42
N ARG A 66 -8.58 -18.79 15.11
CA ARG A 66 -8.94 -20.20 15.08
C ARG A 66 -9.12 -20.74 16.51
#